data_AF-A0AAE1H4A1-F1
#
_entry.id   AF-A0AAE1H4A1-F1
#
_cell.length_a   1.000
_cell.length_b   1.000
_cell.length_c   1.000
_cell.angle_alpha   90.00
_cell.angle_beta   90.00
_cell.angle_gamma   90.00
#
_symmetry.space_group_name_H-M   'P 1'
#
loop_
_entity.id
_entity.type
_entity.pdbx_description
1 polymer ?
#
loop_
_entity_poly.entity_id
_entity_poly.type
_entity_poly.pdbx_seq_one_letter_code
_entity_poly.pdbx_strand_id
1 'polypeptide(L)'
;VAGEDEIVSAAVPLPSFYHSEDKVKHNMNWPEISCNAVKELTRPYIAQAFPSLFPYGEGDLHEVRDKKLSPRIYFQYLMEFEDGRFSNHKIFPYFGLNTVMRWECLSKGTVYMKDHPNLKKMNIEVLKDIIKKNPDFMKDILVYGSNIRGTREFWSSRCNELSSICDFLGLPTIFFTASAADVRWPRLRELIIERCGLPSADDKKYYQLVLDNPKICSDYFYEMFTMFFESIVLGSFEVLDYWYRFEWQMRGSPHVHGVMWLQNAVDVNLLQAKFEEVKITVIQYFDKLISCESPNLNYIDVGSHPCSVKIADISSVEDDVAALINTVQMHVCSKKCIKNENSSCRYGFPKDLKEDSDIVMNTNKKYYEFQGRRNHPYINQHNTIWLRCLRSNGDFGAILSDSGFRNYVSKYASKSEVKSRPLLEILSSTLSAINDSVSVTSTLQRSFMAALVERDYSAQEVHHLLSGKKLFSCSRSFVKINLKSSQWKYHISLDGDNLKDNYIHIFYVYSNRPQKLRNVCLLRFAEMFNIDKYSVRKRKAVVVVVNPRLRYE
;
A
#
# COMPACT_ATOMS: atom_id res chain seq x y z
N VAL A 1 45.16 28.78 -8.00
CA VAL A 1 44.67 29.69 -9.06
C VAL A 1 43.56 28.96 -9.77
N ALA A 2 42.33 29.38 -9.52
CA ALA A 2 41.12 28.78 -10.08
C ALA A 2 41.02 29.11 -11.57
N GLY A 3 40.56 28.14 -12.36
CA GLY A 3 40.07 28.33 -13.71
C GLY A 3 38.61 27.90 -13.72
N GLU A 4 37.75 28.89 -13.94
CA GLU A 4 36.32 28.78 -14.18
C GLU A 4 36.06 27.95 -15.44
N ASP A 5 35.16 26.97 -15.37
CA ASP A 5 34.39 26.53 -16.54
C ASP A 5 33.06 25.88 -16.09
N GLU A 6 31.99 26.60 -16.45
CA GLU A 6 30.63 26.18 -16.80
C GLU A 6 29.81 25.27 -15.85
N ILE A 7 29.10 25.93 -14.94
CA ILE A 7 27.85 25.40 -14.37
C ILE A 7 26.75 25.53 -15.44
N VAL A 8 26.46 24.43 -16.14
CA VAL A 8 25.29 24.36 -17.03
C VAL A 8 24.03 24.36 -16.17
N SER A 9 23.39 25.53 -16.11
CA SER A 9 22.10 25.81 -15.49
C SER A 9 21.01 24.88 -16.01
N ALA A 10 20.59 23.91 -15.19
CA ALA A 10 19.36 23.15 -15.37
C ALA A 10 18.14 23.96 -14.87
N ALA A 11 17.92 25.13 -15.46
CA ALA A 11 16.69 25.89 -15.29
C ALA A 11 15.70 25.49 -16.39
N VAL A 12 14.50 25.06 -16.00
CA VAL A 12 13.36 24.94 -16.91
C VAL A 12 13.13 26.32 -17.55
N PRO A 13 13.07 26.45 -18.88
CA PRO A 13 12.80 27.74 -19.50
C PRO A 13 11.40 28.20 -19.07
N LEU A 14 11.32 29.38 -18.46
CA LEU A 14 10.05 30.06 -18.23
C LEU A 14 9.43 30.42 -19.60
N PRO A 15 8.10 30.32 -19.78
CA PRO A 15 7.43 30.75 -21.00
C PRO A 15 7.76 32.21 -21.35
N SER A 16 8.14 32.45 -22.61
CA SER A 16 8.69 33.72 -23.11
C SER A 16 7.69 34.87 -23.33
N PHE A 17 6.55 34.85 -22.66
CA PHE A 17 5.57 35.93 -22.73
C PHE A 17 5.31 36.47 -21.33
N TYR A 18 5.97 37.58 -21.00
CA TYR A 18 5.67 38.63 -19.99
C TYR A 18 6.99 39.28 -19.52
N HIS A 19 7.74 39.90 -20.44
CA HIS A 19 8.74 40.89 -20.06
C HIS A 19 8.11 42.27 -20.11
N SER A 20 7.47 42.64 -19.01
CA SER A 20 7.28 44.02 -18.62
C SER A 20 7.96 44.17 -17.26
N GLU A 21 8.99 45.00 -17.21
CA GLU A 21 9.77 45.35 -16.01
C GLU A 21 8.94 46.22 -15.04
N ASP A 22 7.70 45.85 -14.80
CA ASP A 22 6.90 46.44 -13.74
C ASP A 22 7.36 45.85 -12.41
N LYS A 23 8.14 46.67 -11.69
CA LYS A 23 8.58 46.52 -10.28
C LYS A 23 7.87 45.37 -9.57
N VAL A 24 8.57 44.23 -9.45
CA VAL A 24 8.17 43.13 -8.56
C VAL A 24 8.08 43.71 -7.14
N LYS A 25 6.87 44.06 -6.70
CA LYS A 25 6.63 44.36 -5.29
C LYS A 25 7.02 43.10 -4.51
N HIS A 26 7.98 43.23 -3.59
CA HIS A 26 8.33 42.13 -2.69
C HIS A 26 7.12 41.82 -1.80
N ASN A 27 6.35 40.80 -2.18
CA ASN A 27 5.15 40.37 -1.44
C ASN A 27 5.48 39.53 -0.19
N MET A 28 6.76 39.19 0.06
CA MET A 28 7.18 38.36 1.19
C MET A 28 8.47 38.88 1.86
N ASN A 29 8.49 38.85 3.19
CA ASN A 29 9.73 39.00 3.97
C ASN A 29 10.49 37.68 3.93
N TRP A 30 11.68 37.65 3.35
CA TRP A 30 12.54 36.46 3.36
C TRP A 30 13.11 36.21 4.76
N PRO A 31 13.28 34.93 5.18
CA PRO A 31 13.90 34.64 6.47
C PRO A 31 15.38 35.04 6.45
N GLU A 32 15.84 35.66 7.53
CA GLU A 32 17.27 35.91 7.74
C GLU A 32 18.01 34.59 7.98
N ILE A 33 19.27 34.50 7.52
CA ILE A 33 20.12 33.34 7.81
C ILE A 33 20.33 33.29 9.33
N SER A 34 19.85 32.22 9.97
CA SER A 34 19.93 32.01 11.42
C SER A 34 20.36 30.58 11.72
N CYS A 35 21.02 30.38 12.87
CA CYS A 35 21.28 29.05 13.41
C CYS A 35 20.01 28.38 13.97
N ASN A 36 18.93 29.14 14.15
CA ASN A 36 17.65 28.62 14.62
C ASN A 36 16.78 28.19 13.44
N ALA A 37 16.29 26.95 13.48
CA ALA A 37 15.35 26.46 12.47
C ALA A 37 14.03 27.26 12.50
N VAL A 38 13.54 27.63 11.31
CA VAL A 38 12.23 28.28 11.15
C VAL A 38 11.12 27.29 11.53
N LYS A 39 10.14 27.75 12.33
CA LYS A 39 8.99 26.91 12.70
C LYS A 39 8.11 26.68 11.46
N GLU A 40 7.72 25.44 11.20
CA GLU A 40 6.88 25.09 10.03
C GLU A 40 5.52 25.80 9.99
N LEU A 41 4.99 26.22 11.15
CA LEU A 41 3.73 26.97 11.27
C LEU A 41 3.87 28.46 10.92
N THR A 42 5.07 28.91 10.56
CA THR A 42 5.34 30.30 10.21
C THR A 42 4.80 30.57 8.81
N ARG A 43 4.25 31.77 8.59
CA ARG A 43 3.81 32.22 7.27
C ARG A 43 4.92 33.06 6.64
N PRO A 44 5.20 32.92 5.33
CA PRO A 44 4.78 31.88 4.37
C PRO A 44 5.88 30.80 4.17
N TYR A 45 6.00 29.85 5.11
CA TYR A 45 7.11 28.90 5.20
C TYR A 45 7.35 28.05 3.93
N ILE A 46 6.30 27.52 3.30
CA ILE A 46 6.44 26.64 2.13
C ILE A 46 6.85 27.45 0.90
N ALA A 47 6.21 28.61 0.69
CA ALA A 47 6.57 29.49 -0.42
C ALA A 47 8.03 30.00 -0.30
N GLN A 48 8.48 30.28 0.93
CA GLN A 48 9.88 30.64 1.20
C GLN A 48 10.86 29.49 0.96
N ALA A 49 10.47 28.25 1.27
CA ALA A 49 11.33 27.06 1.09
C ALA A 49 11.45 26.64 -0.39
N PHE A 50 10.46 26.95 -1.22
CA PHE A 50 10.40 26.58 -2.63
C PHE A 50 10.10 27.78 -3.54
N PRO A 51 10.97 28.80 -3.56
CA PRO A 51 10.74 30.04 -4.32
C PRO A 51 10.57 29.80 -5.82
N SER A 52 11.24 28.79 -6.37
CA SER A 52 11.11 28.39 -7.79
C SER A 52 9.73 27.80 -8.13
N LEU A 53 9.03 27.23 -7.15
CA LEU A 53 7.68 26.70 -7.33
C LEU A 53 6.60 27.75 -7.03
N PHE A 54 6.90 28.72 -6.16
CA PHE A 54 6.03 29.81 -5.75
C PHE A 54 6.64 31.18 -6.11
N PRO A 55 6.75 31.54 -7.41
CA PRO A 55 7.50 32.71 -7.87
C PRO A 55 6.94 34.05 -7.35
N TYR A 56 5.65 34.10 -7.05
CA TYR A 56 4.98 35.30 -6.51
C TYR A 56 4.90 35.30 -4.98
N GLY A 57 5.34 34.22 -4.32
CA GLY A 57 5.21 34.07 -2.87
C GLY A 57 3.79 33.82 -2.37
N GLU A 58 2.87 33.52 -3.27
CA GLU A 58 1.46 33.28 -2.99
C GLU A 58 1.12 31.78 -3.08
N GLY A 59 0.00 31.39 -2.49
CA GLY A 59 -0.48 30.01 -2.49
C GLY A 59 0.06 29.17 -1.33
N ASP A 60 0.68 29.74 -0.29
CA ASP A 60 1.20 28.97 0.86
C ASP A 60 0.09 28.30 1.68
N LEU A 61 0.29 27.07 2.16
CA LEU A 61 -0.68 26.32 2.98
C LEU A 61 -1.28 27.15 4.12
N HIS A 62 -0.49 28.03 4.71
CA HIS A 62 -0.88 28.82 5.87
C HIS A 62 -1.53 30.16 5.52
N GLU A 63 -1.65 30.55 4.26
CA GLU A 63 -2.37 31.78 3.87
C GLU A 63 -3.81 31.85 4.39
N VAL A 64 -4.29 33.08 4.58
CA VAL A 64 -5.68 33.36 4.92
C VAL A 64 -6.56 32.96 3.73
N ARG A 65 -7.56 32.11 3.99
CA ARG A 65 -8.54 31.64 3.01
C ARG A 65 -9.89 31.54 3.68
N ASP A 66 -10.96 31.73 2.91
CA ASP A 66 -12.34 31.53 3.39
C ASP A 66 -12.58 30.08 3.84
N LYS A 67 -11.98 29.12 3.13
CA LYS A 67 -12.01 27.70 3.47
C LYS A 67 -10.63 27.22 3.87
N LYS A 68 -10.51 26.75 5.12
CA LYS A 68 -9.28 26.14 5.62
C LYS A 68 -9.00 24.82 4.89
N LEU A 69 -7.83 24.73 4.27
CA LEU A 69 -7.37 23.49 3.64
C LEU A 69 -6.64 22.61 4.64
N SER A 70 -6.85 21.30 4.55
CA SER A 70 -5.98 20.34 5.26
C SER A 70 -4.67 20.19 4.49
N PRO A 71 -3.55 19.87 5.16
CA PRO A 71 -2.27 19.61 4.48
C PRO A 71 -2.42 18.59 3.34
N ARG A 72 -3.21 17.54 3.56
CA ARG A 72 -3.46 16.50 2.57
C ARG A 72 -4.13 17.05 1.30
N ILE A 73 -5.21 17.82 1.45
CA ILE A 73 -5.93 18.41 0.30
C ILE A 73 -5.01 19.40 -0.43
N TYR A 74 -4.26 20.20 0.31
CA TYR A 74 -3.33 21.18 -0.24
C TYR A 74 -2.24 20.54 -1.11
N PHE A 75 -1.49 19.56 -0.57
CA PHE A 75 -0.43 18.91 -1.36
C PHE A 75 -1.00 18.05 -2.48
N GLN A 76 -2.16 17.42 -2.30
CA GLN A 76 -2.84 16.71 -3.39
C GLN A 76 -3.16 17.66 -4.54
N TYR A 77 -3.69 18.85 -4.25
CA TYR A 77 -3.97 19.86 -5.27
C TYR A 77 -2.70 20.29 -6.01
N LEU A 78 -1.61 20.56 -5.30
CA LEU A 78 -0.35 20.94 -5.93
C LEU A 78 0.26 19.82 -6.78
N MET A 79 0.10 18.54 -6.39
CA MET A 79 0.55 17.42 -7.22
C MET A 79 -0.20 17.32 -8.56
N GLU A 80 -1.43 17.80 -8.62
CA GLU A 80 -2.26 17.82 -9.83
C GLU A 80 -2.23 19.18 -10.56
N PHE A 81 -1.31 20.07 -10.19
CA PHE A 81 -1.18 21.38 -10.82
C PHE A 81 -0.88 21.24 -12.32
N GLU A 82 -1.51 22.08 -13.15
CA GLU A 82 -1.65 21.88 -14.60
C GLU A 82 -0.31 21.68 -15.35
N ASP A 83 0.70 22.46 -14.99
CA ASP A 83 2.03 22.42 -15.61
C ASP A 83 2.98 21.38 -14.99
N GLY A 84 2.55 20.65 -13.96
CA GLY A 84 3.34 19.60 -13.32
C GLY A 84 4.57 20.07 -12.55
N ARG A 85 4.78 21.38 -12.33
CA ARG A 85 6.00 21.91 -11.69
C ARG A 85 6.26 21.30 -10.31
N PHE A 86 5.21 21.06 -9.54
CA PHE A 86 5.31 20.51 -8.19
C PHE A 86 5.55 19.00 -8.20
N SER A 87 4.87 18.27 -9.09
CA SER A 87 5.03 16.82 -9.19
C SER A 87 6.40 16.43 -9.76
N ASN A 88 6.94 17.22 -10.67
CA ASN A 88 8.21 16.92 -11.34
C ASN A 88 9.43 17.46 -10.55
N HIS A 89 9.21 18.25 -9.50
CA HIS A 89 10.30 18.75 -8.66
C HIS A 89 10.91 17.62 -7.82
N LYS A 90 12.23 17.45 -7.86
CA LYS A 90 12.92 16.30 -7.24
C LYS A 90 12.71 16.15 -5.72
N ILE A 91 12.46 17.25 -5.02
CA ILE A 91 12.40 17.29 -3.55
C ILE A 91 10.99 17.58 -3.02
N PHE A 92 10.16 18.27 -3.80
CA PHE A 92 8.90 18.84 -3.28
C PHE A 92 7.86 17.77 -2.91
N PRO A 93 7.66 16.70 -3.71
CA PRO A 93 6.77 15.61 -3.32
C PRO A 93 7.21 14.93 -2.00
N TYR A 94 8.52 14.73 -1.80
CA TYR A 94 9.04 14.17 -0.55
C TYR A 94 8.79 15.09 0.64
N PHE A 95 9.03 16.40 0.47
CA PHE A 95 8.69 17.41 1.46
C PHE A 95 7.20 17.37 1.80
N GLY A 96 6.33 17.38 0.78
CA GLY A 96 4.89 17.36 0.94
C GLY A 96 4.39 16.11 1.67
N LEU A 97 4.88 14.93 1.29
CA LEU A 97 4.54 13.68 1.98
C LEU A 97 4.97 13.72 3.44
N ASN A 98 6.21 14.16 3.70
CA ASN A 98 6.73 14.24 5.06
C ASN A 98 5.90 15.21 5.90
N THR A 99 5.54 16.38 5.36
CA THR A 99 4.65 17.34 6.02
C THR A 99 3.29 16.71 6.33
N VAL A 100 2.62 16.08 5.35
CA VAL A 100 1.32 15.42 5.57
C VAL A 100 1.41 14.38 6.69
N MET A 101 2.41 13.50 6.64
CA MET A 101 2.58 12.43 7.65
C MET A 101 2.87 12.99 9.04
N ARG A 102 3.75 14.00 9.17
CA ARG A 102 4.02 14.66 10.46
C ARG A 102 2.75 15.29 11.04
N TRP A 103 1.97 15.99 10.23
CA TRP A 103 0.71 16.59 10.67
C TRP A 103 -0.32 15.55 11.12
N GLU A 104 -0.43 14.43 10.40
CA GLU A 104 -1.27 13.31 10.83
C GLU A 104 -0.80 12.74 12.18
N CYS A 105 0.51 12.54 12.37
CA CYS A 105 1.07 12.11 13.66
C CYS A 105 0.80 13.08 14.81
N LEU A 106 1.00 14.39 14.59
CA LEU A 106 0.73 15.42 15.59
C LEU A 106 -0.73 15.36 16.04
N SER A 107 -1.65 15.27 15.08
CA SER A 107 -3.08 15.12 15.32
C SER A 107 -3.40 13.84 16.11
N LYS A 108 -2.78 12.70 15.79
CA LYS A 108 -2.97 11.44 16.54
C LYS A 108 -2.47 11.52 17.97
N GLY A 109 -1.32 12.17 18.20
CA GLY A 109 -0.84 12.44 19.55
C GLY A 109 -1.84 13.27 20.37
N THR A 110 -2.43 14.30 19.76
CA THR A 110 -3.46 15.11 20.42
C THR A 110 -4.72 14.30 20.75
N VAL A 111 -5.19 13.45 19.83
CA VAL A 111 -6.34 12.57 20.07
C VAL A 111 -6.07 11.61 21.21
N TYR A 112 -4.91 10.94 21.21
CA TYR A 112 -4.52 10.02 22.28
C TYR A 112 -4.54 10.71 23.66
N MET A 113 -4.04 11.95 23.73
CA MET A 113 -4.04 12.73 24.98
C MET A 113 -5.43 13.17 25.42
N LYS A 114 -6.37 13.40 24.48
CA LYS A 114 -7.78 13.65 24.80
C LYS A 114 -8.43 12.43 25.43
N ASP A 115 -8.13 11.25 24.92
CA ASP A 115 -8.66 9.97 25.41
C ASP A 115 -8.02 9.53 26.74
N HIS A 116 -6.83 10.04 27.07
CA HIS A 116 -6.09 9.71 28.29
C HIS A 116 -5.75 10.95 29.13
N PRO A 117 -6.76 11.64 29.72
CA PRO A 117 -6.54 12.89 30.44
C PRO A 117 -5.63 12.73 31.66
N ASN A 118 -5.55 11.53 32.25
CA ASN A 118 -4.66 11.23 33.37
C ASN A 118 -3.19 11.29 32.96
N LEU A 119 -2.84 10.88 31.73
CA LEU A 119 -1.46 10.98 31.22
C LEU A 119 -1.02 12.42 31.01
N LYS A 120 -1.96 13.33 30.70
CA LYS A 120 -1.67 14.77 30.53
C LYS A 120 -1.18 15.44 31.81
N LYS A 121 -1.57 14.89 32.96
CA LYS A 121 -1.22 15.41 34.29
C LYS A 121 0.06 14.78 34.86
N MET A 122 0.63 13.78 34.19
CA MET A 122 1.85 13.10 34.65
C MET A 122 3.11 13.88 34.26
N ASN A 123 4.18 13.74 35.05
CA ASN A 123 5.51 14.21 34.68
C ASN A 123 6.20 13.21 33.72
N ILE A 124 7.26 13.67 33.04
CA ILE A 124 8.00 12.84 32.09
C ILE A 124 8.67 11.63 32.77
N GLU A 125 9.09 11.77 34.02
CA GLU A 125 9.75 10.69 34.77
C GLU A 125 8.81 9.50 35.00
N VAL A 126 7.56 9.76 35.39
CA VAL A 126 6.53 8.73 35.54
C VAL A 126 6.21 8.09 34.19
N LEU A 127 6.19 8.86 33.10
CA LEU A 127 6.01 8.29 31.75
C LEU A 127 7.19 7.37 31.36
N LYS A 128 8.43 7.80 31.62
CA LYS A 128 9.64 6.99 31.41
C LYS A 128 9.58 5.69 32.23
N ASP A 129 9.08 5.75 33.47
CA ASP A 129 8.94 4.60 34.35
C ASP A 129 7.81 3.65 33.89
N ILE A 130 6.68 4.18 33.42
CA ILE A 130 5.60 3.39 32.78
C ILE A 130 6.13 2.66 31.54
N ILE A 131 6.89 3.34 30.68
CA ILE A 131 7.48 2.73 29.48
C ILE A 131 8.48 1.62 29.86
N LYS A 132 9.30 1.84 30.88
CA LYS A 132 10.24 0.82 31.39
C LYS A 132 9.53 -0.40 31.96
N LYS A 133 8.45 -0.18 32.74
CA LYS A 133 7.68 -1.24 33.40
C LYS A 133 6.71 -1.95 32.46
N ASN A 134 6.23 -1.27 31.44
CA ASN A 134 5.31 -1.81 30.43
C ASN A 134 5.85 -1.54 29.01
N PRO A 135 6.70 -2.44 28.48
CA PRO A 135 7.21 -2.34 27.12
C PRO A 135 6.12 -2.33 26.03
N ASP A 136 4.91 -2.84 26.35
CA ASP A 136 3.78 -2.86 25.43
C ASP A 136 2.99 -1.54 25.39
N PHE A 137 3.21 -0.63 26.35
CA PHE A 137 2.58 0.70 26.38
C PHE A 137 2.82 1.49 25.08
N MET A 138 4.03 1.40 24.53
CA MET A 138 4.36 2.03 23.25
C MET A 138 3.62 1.40 22.07
N LYS A 139 3.38 0.09 22.09
CA LYS A 139 2.57 -0.57 21.06
C LYS A 139 1.13 -0.07 21.12
N ASP A 140 0.57 0.07 22.32
CA ASP A 140 -0.80 0.57 22.52
C ASP A 140 -0.98 2.01 22.00
N ILE A 141 0.03 2.88 22.19
CA ILE A 141 0.05 4.23 21.61
C ILE A 141 0.10 4.16 20.08
N LEU A 142 1.04 3.38 19.52
CA LEU A 142 1.26 3.31 18.09
C LEU A 142 0.02 2.78 17.33
N VAL A 143 -0.84 1.97 17.95
CA VAL A 143 -2.13 1.55 17.35
C VAL A 143 -3.00 2.75 16.90
N TYR A 144 -2.92 3.91 17.55
CA TYR A 144 -3.61 5.14 17.11
C TYR A 144 -3.12 5.65 15.74
N GLY A 145 -1.89 5.26 15.35
CA GLY A 145 -1.28 5.47 14.04
C GLY A 145 -1.75 4.52 12.94
N SER A 146 -2.65 3.56 13.22
CA SER A 146 -3.15 2.57 12.23
C SER A 146 -3.90 3.16 11.03
N ASN A 147 -4.25 4.46 11.09
CA ASN A 147 -4.87 5.20 9.98
C ASN A 147 -3.86 6.01 9.16
N ILE A 148 -2.61 6.12 9.60
CA ILE A 148 -1.55 6.82 8.87
C ILE A 148 -1.08 5.92 7.73
N ARG A 149 -1.30 6.36 6.49
CA ARG A 149 -1.12 5.49 5.32
C ARG A 149 0.34 5.09 5.14
N GLY A 150 0.57 3.83 4.79
CA GLY A 150 1.90 3.30 4.47
C GLY A 150 2.79 2.96 5.68
N THR A 151 2.31 3.16 6.91
CA THR A 151 3.03 2.78 8.13
C THR A 151 2.87 1.30 8.45
N ARG A 152 3.71 0.80 9.37
CA ARG A 152 3.63 -0.58 9.86
C ARG A 152 2.29 -0.87 10.54
N GLU A 153 1.79 0.08 11.33
CA GLU A 153 0.54 -0.04 12.08
C GLU A 153 -0.66 -0.08 11.14
N PHE A 154 -0.60 0.69 10.04
CA PHE A 154 -1.58 0.60 8.97
C PHE A 154 -1.62 -0.79 8.37
N TRP A 155 -0.48 -1.32 7.92
CA TRP A 155 -0.42 -2.66 7.31
C TRP A 155 -0.74 -3.79 8.29
N SER A 156 -0.36 -3.65 9.57
CA SER A 156 -0.76 -4.58 10.62
C SER A 156 -2.28 -4.60 10.80
N SER A 157 -2.94 -3.43 10.80
CA SER A 157 -4.40 -3.37 10.82
C SER A 157 -5.03 -4.03 9.59
N ARG A 158 -4.50 -3.80 8.38
CA ARG A 158 -5.01 -4.42 7.14
C ARG A 158 -4.81 -5.94 7.13
N CYS A 159 -3.70 -6.41 7.69
CA CYS A 159 -3.42 -7.84 7.86
C CYS A 159 -4.40 -8.51 8.82
N ASN A 160 -4.74 -7.87 9.94
CA ASN A 160 -5.74 -8.36 10.87
C ASN A 160 -7.13 -8.43 10.24
N GLU A 161 -7.48 -7.43 9.42
CA GLU A 161 -8.70 -7.39 8.62
C GLU A 161 -8.75 -8.55 7.61
N LEU A 162 -7.68 -8.77 6.84
CA LEU A 162 -7.57 -9.92 5.93
C LEU A 162 -7.71 -11.26 6.67
N SER A 163 -7.05 -11.40 7.81
CA SER A 163 -7.18 -12.61 8.63
C SER A 163 -8.62 -12.84 9.10
N SER A 164 -9.35 -11.77 9.41
CA SER A 164 -10.76 -11.85 9.83
C SER A 164 -11.69 -12.21 8.66
N ILE A 165 -11.35 -11.80 7.43
CA ILE A 165 -12.06 -12.27 6.23
C ILE A 165 -11.94 -13.77 6.11
N CYS A 166 -10.74 -14.32 6.33
CA CYS A 166 -10.51 -15.76 6.25
C CYS A 166 -11.22 -16.53 7.36
N ASP A 167 -11.27 -15.99 8.59
CA ASP A 167 -12.08 -16.59 9.66
C ASP A 167 -13.57 -16.64 9.28
N PHE A 168 -14.05 -15.69 8.47
CA PHE A 168 -15.45 -15.58 8.07
C PHE A 168 -15.80 -16.39 6.80
N LEU A 169 -14.93 -16.39 5.79
CA LEU A 169 -15.17 -17.01 4.48
C LEU A 169 -14.48 -18.37 4.30
N GLY A 170 -13.55 -18.72 5.18
CA GLY A 170 -12.59 -19.78 4.93
C GLY A 170 -11.42 -19.32 4.06
N LEU A 171 -10.63 -20.28 3.58
CA LEU A 171 -9.41 -20.01 2.82
C LEU A 171 -9.71 -19.39 1.45
N PRO A 172 -8.93 -18.39 1.02
CA PRO A 172 -8.97 -17.93 -0.37
C PRO A 172 -8.54 -19.03 -1.33
N THR A 173 -8.99 -18.94 -2.58
CA THR A 173 -8.73 -19.94 -3.63
C THR A 173 -7.39 -19.71 -4.31
N ILE A 174 -7.10 -18.45 -4.66
CA ILE A 174 -5.96 -18.04 -5.46
C ILE A 174 -5.20 -16.93 -4.75
N PHE A 175 -3.87 -17.00 -4.78
CA PHE A 175 -3.01 -15.83 -4.61
C PHE A 175 -2.53 -15.34 -5.98
N PHE A 176 -2.34 -14.03 -6.10
CA PHE A 176 -1.83 -13.42 -7.31
C PHE A 176 -0.85 -12.28 -7.01
N THR A 177 0.01 -12.01 -7.98
CA THR A 177 0.85 -10.80 -8.01
C THR A 177 0.80 -10.14 -9.39
N ALA A 178 0.97 -8.82 -9.42
CA ALA A 178 1.13 -8.06 -10.67
C ALA A 178 2.31 -7.11 -10.51
N SER A 179 3.30 -7.22 -11.40
CA SER A 179 4.45 -6.32 -11.41
C SER A 179 4.28 -5.27 -12.49
N ALA A 180 4.78 -4.07 -12.25
CA ALA A 180 4.82 -3.04 -13.27
C ALA A 180 5.90 -3.33 -14.32
N ALA A 181 5.60 -3.06 -15.59
CA ALA A 181 6.55 -3.14 -16.71
C ALA A 181 6.72 -1.77 -17.37
N ASP A 182 7.01 -0.76 -16.54
CA ASP A 182 6.98 0.68 -16.87
C ASP A 182 7.77 1.04 -18.15
N VAL A 183 8.92 0.38 -18.33
CA VAL A 183 9.83 0.61 -19.46
C VAL A 183 9.43 -0.13 -20.73
N ARG A 184 8.42 -1.00 -20.67
CA ARG A 184 7.96 -1.85 -21.78
C ARG A 184 6.57 -1.48 -22.28
N TRP A 185 5.65 -1.05 -21.40
CA TRP A 185 4.28 -0.84 -21.83
C TRP A 185 4.13 0.27 -22.89
N PRO A 186 3.58 -0.05 -24.08
CA PRO A 186 3.54 0.88 -25.20
C PRO A 186 2.65 2.08 -24.90
N ARG A 187 1.52 1.88 -24.20
CA ARG A 187 0.60 2.97 -23.87
C ARG A 187 1.19 3.95 -22.84
N LEU A 188 1.96 3.45 -21.86
CA LEU A 188 2.68 4.32 -20.93
C LEU A 188 3.78 5.10 -21.67
N ARG A 189 4.45 4.46 -22.63
CA ARG A 189 5.44 5.14 -23.48
C ARG A 189 4.85 6.29 -24.26
N GLU A 190 3.74 6.05 -24.96
CA GLU A 190 3.01 7.09 -25.68
C GLU A 190 2.62 8.25 -24.76
N LEU A 191 2.03 7.94 -23.60
CA LEU A 191 1.58 8.94 -22.63
C LEU A 191 2.72 9.84 -22.14
N ILE A 192 3.87 9.25 -21.78
CA ILE A 192 5.03 10.01 -21.30
C ILE A 192 5.62 10.87 -22.42
N ILE A 193 5.77 10.33 -23.63
CA ILE A 193 6.31 11.05 -24.80
C ILE A 193 5.42 12.26 -25.14
N GLU A 194 4.10 12.04 -25.19
CA GLU A 194 3.10 13.08 -25.44
C GLU A 194 3.16 14.17 -24.36
N ARG A 195 3.19 13.78 -23.08
CA ARG A 195 3.20 14.74 -21.96
C ARG A 195 4.50 15.54 -21.89
N CYS A 196 5.61 14.98 -22.36
CA CYS A 196 6.89 15.68 -22.49
C CYS A 196 7.00 16.50 -23.79
N GLY A 197 5.99 16.51 -24.66
CA GLY A 197 6.02 17.25 -25.92
C GLY A 197 7.08 16.75 -26.90
N LEU A 198 7.43 15.46 -26.84
CA LEU A 198 8.46 14.86 -27.69
C LEU A 198 7.82 14.15 -28.89
N PRO A 199 8.43 14.18 -30.08
CA PRO A 199 7.93 13.42 -31.24
C PRO A 199 8.18 11.92 -31.09
N SER A 200 9.31 11.54 -30.49
CA SER A 200 9.69 10.15 -30.21
C SER A 200 10.80 10.08 -29.14
N ALA A 201 11.03 8.88 -28.62
CA ALA A 201 12.15 8.58 -27.74
C ALA A 201 12.67 7.16 -28.04
N ASP A 202 13.98 7.00 -28.16
CA ASP A 202 14.61 5.68 -28.14
C ASP A 202 14.49 5.03 -26.75
N ASP A 203 14.94 3.78 -26.62
CA ASP A 203 14.82 3.03 -25.36
C ASP A 203 15.59 3.65 -24.20
N LYS A 204 16.77 4.23 -24.45
CA LYS A 204 17.61 4.85 -23.41
C LYS A 204 16.98 6.15 -22.91
N LYS A 205 16.51 6.99 -23.83
CA LYS A 205 15.79 8.22 -23.52
C LYS A 205 14.48 7.92 -22.82
N TYR A 206 13.72 6.93 -23.29
CA TYR A 206 12.47 6.53 -22.65
C TYR A 206 12.68 6.02 -21.23
N TYR A 207 13.70 5.21 -20.99
CA TYR A 207 14.07 4.77 -19.65
C TYR A 207 14.30 5.97 -18.70
N GLN A 208 15.01 6.99 -19.17
CA GLN A 208 15.22 8.21 -18.39
C GLN A 208 13.90 8.98 -18.14
N LEU A 209 13.02 9.07 -19.15
CA LEU A 209 11.72 9.71 -19.00
C LEU A 209 10.83 8.99 -17.96
N VAL A 210 10.89 7.66 -17.85
CA VAL A 210 10.20 6.90 -16.81
C VAL A 210 10.69 7.29 -15.40
N LEU A 211 11.99 7.49 -15.23
CA LEU A 211 12.58 7.93 -13.96
C LEU A 211 12.21 9.38 -13.62
N ASP A 212 12.14 10.24 -14.63
CA ASP A 212 11.86 11.67 -14.47
C ASP A 212 10.35 11.99 -14.34
N ASN A 213 9.47 11.04 -14.68
CA ASN A 213 8.01 11.21 -14.59
C ASN A 213 7.34 10.17 -13.64
N PRO A 214 7.78 10.07 -12.37
CA PRO A 214 7.30 9.03 -11.45
C PRO A 214 5.81 9.13 -11.13
N LYS A 215 5.22 10.34 -11.16
CA LYS A 215 3.76 10.51 -11.01
C LYS A 215 3.00 9.80 -12.11
N ILE A 216 3.39 9.99 -13.38
CA ILE A 216 2.71 9.40 -14.53
C ILE A 216 2.78 7.87 -14.45
N CYS A 217 3.96 7.32 -14.12
CA CYS A 217 4.13 5.87 -13.94
C CYS A 217 3.25 5.32 -12.82
N SER A 218 3.24 5.98 -11.66
CA SER A 218 2.41 5.58 -10.52
C SER A 218 0.92 5.62 -10.85
N ASP A 219 0.48 6.68 -11.52
CA ASP A 219 -0.92 6.90 -11.87
C ASP A 219 -1.36 5.87 -12.92
N TYR A 220 -0.57 5.69 -13.96
CA TYR A 220 -0.83 4.71 -15.01
C TYR A 220 -0.96 3.30 -14.43
N PHE A 221 -0.03 2.86 -13.58
CA PHE A 221 -0.10 1.52 -12.99
C PHE A 221 -1.36 1.32 -12.16
N TYR A 222 -1.71 2.32 -11.34
CA TYR A 222 -2.91 2.28 -10.52
C TYR A 222 -4.18 2.15 -11.36
N GLU A 223 -4.36 3.02 -12.35
CA GLU A 223 -5.54 3.02 -13.22
C GLU A 223 -5.59 1.74 -14.06
N MET A 224 -4.48 1.36 -14.70
CA MET A 224 -4.40 0.14 -15.50
C MET A 224 -4.75 -1.10 -14.67
N PHE A 225 -4.13 -1.27 -13.49
CA PHE A 225 -4.39 -2.45 -12.66
C PHE A 225 -5.82 -2.47 -12.12
N THR A 226 -6.34 -1.34 -11.64
CA THR A 226 -7.71 -1.29 -11.10
C THR A 226 -8.74 -1.55 -12.19
N MET A 227 -8.59 -0.96 -13.38
CA MET A 227 -9.44 -1.23 -14.54
C MET A 227 -9.36 -2.69 -14.98
N PHE A 228 -8.15 -3.26 -15.09
CA PHE A 228 -7.94 -4.68 -15.38
C PHE A 228 -8.66 -5.58 -14.36
N PHE A 229 -8.48 -5.29 -13.07
CA PHE A 229 -9.06 -6.09 -12.01
C PHE A 229 -10.59 -6.02 -12.03
N GLU A 230 -11.16 -4.81 -12.09
CA GLU A 230 -12.61 -4.62 -12.02
C GLU A 230 -13.33 -5.07 -13.30
N SER A 231 -12.74 -4.84 -14.47
CA SER A 231 -13.40 -5.07 -15.77
C SER A 231 -13.17 -6.47 -16.33
N ILE A 232 -12.06 -7.11 -15.97
CA ILE A 232 -11.66 -8.42 -16.53
C ILE A 232 -11.65 -9.47 -15.42
N VAL A 233 -10.85 -9.27 -14.37
CA VAL A 233 -10.62 -10.32 -13.35
C VAL A 233 -11.92 -10.71 -12.63
N LEU A 234 -12.74 -9.75 -12.20
CA LEU A 234 -13.97 -10.07 -11.47
C LEU A 234 -14.92 -10.98 -12.26
N GLY A 235 -15.04 -10.76 -13.58
CA GLY A 235 -15.91 -11.55 -14.46
C GLY A 235 -15.27 -12.84 -14.93
N SER A 236 -14.01 -12.81 -15.38
CA SER A 236 -13.33 -13.97 -15.98
C SER A 236 -13.07 -15.11 -14.99
N PHE A 237 -12.99 -14.82 -13.69
CA PHE A 237 -12.73 -15.82 -12.65
C PHE A 237 -13.92 -16.06 -11.72
N GLU A 238 -15.09 -15.44 -11.97
CA GLU A 238 -16.26 -15.54 -11.08
C GLU A 238 -15.91 -15.21 -9.61
N VAL A 239 -15.27 -14.06 -9.40
CA VAL A 239 -14.74 -13.67 -8.08
C VAL A 239 -15.87 -13.31 -7.12
N LEU A 240 -15.99 -14.05 -6.01
CA LEU A 240 -16.94 -13.75 -4.93
C LEU A 240 -16.40 -12.68 -3.98
N ASP A 241 -15.13 -12.80 -3.61
CA ASP A 241 -14.45 -11.89 -2.71
C ASP A 241 -12.98 -11.72 -3.06
N TYR A 242 -12.40 -10.60 -2.67
CA TYR A 242 -11.00 -10.33 -2.91
C TYR A 242 -10.39 -9.39 -1.87
N TRP A 243 -9.07 -9.45 -1.79
CA TRP A 243 -8.25 -8.47 -1.11
C TRP A 243 -6.93 -8.31 -1.86
N TYR A 244 -6.50 -7.07 -2.09
CA TYR A 244 -5.16 -6.81 -2.63
C TYR A 244 -4.58 -5.50 -2.11
N ARG A 245 -3.25 -5.37 -2.20
CA ARG A 245 -2.51 -4.16 -1.85
C ARG A 245 -1.47 -3.78 -2.89
N PHE A 246 -1.11 -2.51 -2.90
CA PHE A 246 0.07 -1.99 -3.58
C PHE A 246 1.29 -2.03 -2.63
N GLU A 247 2.45 -2.39 -3.16
CA GLU A 247 3.77 -2.46 -2.51
C GLU A 247 4.82 -1.85 -3.45
N TRP A 248 5.85 -1.19 -2.93
CA TRP A 248 6.91 -0.57 -3.71
C TRP A 248 8.26 -1.13 -3.27
N GLN A 249 8.69 -2.20 -3.93
CA GLN A 249 9.98 -2.81 -3.61
C GLN A 249 11.15 -1.97 -4.15
N MET A 250 12.39 -2.33 -3.76
CA MET A 250 13.65 -1.62 -4.05
C MET A 250 13.87 -1.08 -5.49
N ARG A 251 13.11 -1.54 -6.49
CA ARG A 251 13.16 -1.01 -7.87
C ARG A 251 12.39 0.31 -8.04
N GLY A 252 11.61 0.71 -7.04
CA GLY A 252 10.83 1.94 -7.03
C GLY A 252 9.48 1.84 -7.74
N SER A 253 9.29 0.89 -8.66
CA SER A 253 8.01 0.62 -9.33
C SER A 253 7.02 -0.14 -8.43
N PRO A 254 5.71 0.06 -8.63
CA PRO A 254 4.66 -0.61 -7.87
C PRO A 254 4.54 -2.09 -8.22
N HIS A 255 4.10 -2.85 -7.23
CA HIS A 255 3.69 -4.23 -7.33
C HIS A 255 2.35 -4.41 -6.61
N VAL A 256 1.54 -5.36 -7.09
CA VAL A 256 0.33 -5.79 -6.39
C VAL A 256 0.53 -7.17 -5.81
N HIS A 257 0.08 -7.35 -4.57
CA HIS A 257 -0.10 -8.64 -3.93
C HIS A 257 -1.57 -8.77 -3.52
N GLY A 258 -2.22 -9.86 -3.92
CA GLY A 258 -3.60 -10.12 -3.50
C GLY A 258 -4.00 -11.59 -3.45
N VAL A 259 -5.21 -11.79 -2.96
CA VAL A 259 -5.91 -13.07 -2.89
C VAL A 259 -7.36 -12.91 -3.32
N MET A 260 -7.95 -13.98 -3.85
CA MET A 260 -9.36 -14.00 -4.27
C MET A 260 -10.03 -15.33 -3.91
N TRP A 261 -11.33 -15.25 -3.62
CA TRP A 261 -12.25 -16.37 -3.42
C TRP A 261 -13.10 -16.50 -4.68
N LEU A 262 -13.03 -17.67 -5.31
CA LEU A 262 -13.77 -17.94 -6.55
C LEU A 262 -15.08 -18.65 -6.24
N GLN A 263 -16.07 -18.47 -7.11
CA GLN A 263 -17.29 -19.24 -7.06
C GLN A 263 -17.01 -20.73 -7.29
N ASN A 264 -17.74 -21.60 -6.59
CA ASN A 264 -17.63 -23.06 -6.70
C ASN A 264 -16.19 -23.60 -6.49
N ALA A 265 -15.38 -22.93 -5.66
CA ALA A 265 -14.04 -23.41 -5.32
C ALA A 265 -14.11 -24.77 -4.60
N VAL A 266 -13.19 -25.67 -4.97
CA VAL A 266 -13.04 -26.98 -4.32
C VAL A 266 -12.63 -26.83 -2.85
N ASP A 267 -13.18 -27.65 -1.97
CA ASP A 267 -12.81 -27.63 -0.54
C ASP A 267 -11.45 -28.30 -0.32
N VAL A 268 -10.41 -27.47 -0.24
CA VAL A 268 -9.03 -27.91 -0.02
C VAL A 268 -8.77 -28.45 1.39
N ASN A 269 -9.67 -28.22 2.36
CA ASN A 269 -9.49 -28.76 3.72
C ASN A 269 -9.56 -30.30 3.74
N LEU A 270 -10.28 -30.88 2.78
CA LEU A 270 -10.40 -32.32 2.61
C LEU A 270 -9.08 -33.00 2.20
N LEU A 271 -8.07 -32.25 1.73
CA LEU A 271 -6.74 -32.79 1.44
C LEU A 271 -6.07 -33.40 2.68
N GLN A 272 -6.43 -32.96 3.89
CA GLN A 272 -5.92 -33.54 5.14
C GLN A 272 -6.40 -34.99 5.35
N ALA A 273 -7.56 -35.34 4.80
CA ALA A 273 -8.13 -36.67 4.92
C ALA A 273 -7.44 -37.71 4.01
N LYS A 274 -6.52 -37.26 3.13
CA LYS A 274 -5.69 -38.10 2.24
C LYS A 274 -6.47 -39.05 1.33
N PHE A 275 -7.68 -38.68 0.93
CA PHE A 275 -8.43 -39.40 -0.11
C PHE A 275 -7.89 -39.02 -1.50
N GLU A 276 -7.62 -40.03 -2.32
CA GLU A 276 -7.03 -39.83 -3.65
C GLU A 276 -8.04 -39.14 -4.59
N GLU A 277 -9.34 -39.43 -4.45
CA GLU A 277 -10.40 -38.82 -5.26
C GLU A 277 -10.51 -37.31 -5.03
N VAL A 278 -10.31 -36.87 -3.78
CA VAL A 278 -10.27 -35.45 -3.42
C VAL A 278 -9.06 -34.78 -4.08
N LYS A 279 -7.90 -35.43 -4.01
CA LYS A 279 -6.66 -34.92 -4.62
C LYS A 279 -6.83 -34.73 -6.13
N ILE A 280 -7.38 -35.73 -6.83
CA ILE A 280 -7.67 -35.66 -8.28
C ILE A 280 -8.61 -34.49 -8.59
N THR A 281 -9.69 -34.34 -7.82
CA THR A 281 -10.67 -33.25 -8.01
C THR A 281 -10.01 -31.87 -7.85
N VAL A 282 -9.14 -31.72 -6.85
CA VAL A 282 -8.41 -30.46 -6.61
C VAL A 282 -7.41 -30.17 -7.73
N ILE A 283 -6.68 -31.19 -8.22
CA ILE A 283 -5.76 -31.05 -9.35
C ILE A 283 -6.51 -30.57 -10.60
N GLN A 284 -7.60 -31.27 -10.97
CA GLN A 284 -8.41 -30.93 -12.14
C GLN A 284 -9.01 -29.51 -12.06
N TYR A 285 -9.33 -29.05 -10.86
CA TYR A 285 -9.81 -27.69 -10.65
C TYR A 285 -8.70 -26.66 -10.93
N PHE A 286 -7.52 -26.83 -10.34
CA PHE A 286 -6.43 -25.86 -10.49
C PHE A 286 -5.73 -25.92 -11.86
N ASP A 287 -5.74 -27.05 -12.56
CA ASP A 287 -5.23 -27.15 -13.94
C ASP A 287 -5.97 -26.23 -14.92
N LYS A 288 -7.23 -25.92 -14.65
CA LYS A 288 -8.01 -24.95 -15.45
C LYS A 288 -7.58 -23.50 -15.22
N LEU A 289 -6.90 -23.23 -14.10
CA LEU A 289 -6.58 -21.89 -13.64
C LEU A 289 -5.09 -21.57 -13.70
N ILE A 290 -4.23 -22.57 -13.55
CA ILE A 290 -2.79 -22.39 -13.36
C ILE A 290 -2.02 -23.25 -14.36
N SER A 291 -1.12 -22.63 -15.11
CA SER A 291 -0.17 -23.29 -16.00
C SER A 291 1.25 -23.16 -15.46
N CYS A 292 2.09 -24.16 -15.74
CA CYS A 292 3.54 -24.08 -15.61
C CYS A 292 4.26 -24.49 -16.90
N GLU A 293 3.57 -24.44 -18.04
CA GLU A 293 4.07 -24.85 -19.35
C GLU A 293 4.09 -23.68 -20.31
N SER A 294 5.04 -23.69 -21.25
CA SER A 294 5.00 -22.84 -22.43
C SER A 294 4.43 -23.62 -23.61
N PRO A 295 3.49 -23.07 -24.41
CA PRO A 295 2.99 -23.76 -25.59
C PRO A 295 4.08 -24.00 -26.65
N ASN A 296 5.12 -23.14 -26.68
CA ASN A 296 6.27 -23.31 -27.54
C ASN A 296 7.56 -22.79 -26.87
N LEU A 297 8.38 -23.70 -26.35
CA LEU A 297 9.65 -23.37 -25.68
C LEU A 297 10.71 -22.79 -26.62
N ASN A 298 10.63 -23.12 -27.91
CA ASN A 298 11.59 -22.68 -28.91
C ASN A 298 11.15 -21.37 -29.59
N TYR A 299 10.01 -20.80 -29.18
CA TYR A 299 9.59 -19.50 -29.70
C TYR A 299 10.56 -18.43 -29.23
N ILE A 300 11.30 -17.87 -30.19
CA ILE A 300 12.17 -16.72 -30.02
C ILE A 300 11.49 -15.55 -30.73
N ASP A 301 11.08 -14.55 -29.96
CA ASP A 301 10.60 -13.31 -30.56
C ASP A 301 11.78 -12.56 -31.18
N VAL A 302 11.79 -12.46 -32.50
CA VAL A 302 12.85 -11.78 -33.28
C VAL A 302 12.60 -10.26 -33.35
N GLY A 303 11.51 -9.78 -32.75
CA GLY A 303 11.07 -8.38 -32.77
C GLY A 303 11.30 -7.62 -31.46
N SER A 304 10.36 -6.73 -31.15
CA SER A 304 10.35 -5.97 -29.89
C SER A 304 10.03 -6.87 -28.71
N HIS A 305 10.54 -6.55 -27.52
CA HIS A 305 10.18 -7.24 -26.27
C HIS A 305 8.66 -7.47 -26.18
N PRO A 306 8.16 -8.67 -25.81
CA PRO A 306 6.73 -9.01 -25.93
C PRO A 306 5.83 -8.07 -25.14
N CYS A 307 6.22 -7.65 -23.94
CA CYS A 307 5.49 -6.64 -23.16
C CYS A 307 5.29 -5.27 -23.85
N SER A 308 6.02 -5.00 -24.93
CA SER A 308 5.93 -3.78 -25.74
C SER A 308 4.96 -3.89 -26.93
N VAL A 309 4.49 -5.10 -27.26
CA VAL A 309 3.54 -5.33 -28.35
C VAL A 309 2.14 -4.86 -27.93
N LYS A 310 1.47 -4.09 -28.79
CA LYS A 310 0.08 -3.66 -28.56
C LYS A 310 -0.85 -4.84 -28.79
N ILE A 311 -1.90 -4.95 -27.97
CA ILE A 311 -2.85 -6.07 -28.06
C ILE A 311 -3.50 -6.16 -29.46
N ALA A 312 -3.75 -5.01 -30.11
CA ALA A 312 -4.34 -4.94 -31.45
C ALA A 312 -3.42 -5.47 -32.55
N ASP A 313 -2.11 -5.54 -32.32
CA ASP A 313 -1.11 -5.95 -33.31
C ASP A 313 -0.76 -7.45 -33.17
N ILE A 314 -1.39 -8.17 -32.25
CA ILE A 314 -1.14 -9.60 -32.02
C ILE A 314 -1.81 -10.42 -33.13
N SER A 315 -1.01 -11.07 -33.96
CA SER A 315 -1.47 -11.96 -35.04
C SER A 315 -1.81 -13.37 -34.56
N SER A 316 -1.04 -13.90 -33.60
CA SER A 316 -1.19 -15.25 -33.06
C SER A 316 -1.17 -15.20 -31.53
N VAL A 317 -2.27 -15.64 -30.92
CA VAL A 317 -2.41 -15.67 -29.46
C VAL A 317 -1.44 -16.68 -28.83
N GLU A 318 -1.23 -17.82 -29.50
CA GLU A 318 -0.37 -18.88 -29.00
C GLU A 318 1.10 -18.44 -28.97
N ASP A 319 1.55 -17.79 -30.06
CA ASP A 319 2.91 -17.25 -30.17
C ASP A 319 3.14 -16.10 -29.18
N ASP A 320 2.17 -15.21 -29.00
CA ASP A 320 2.26 -14.13 -28.01
C ASP A 320 2.37 -14.67 -26.57
N VAL A 321 1.60 -15.71 -26.25
CA VAL A 321 1.67 -16.39 -24.95
C VAL A 321 3.02 -17.07 -24.77
N ALA A 322 3.52 -17.79 -25.77
CA ALA A 322 4.87 -18.37 -25.74
C ALA A 322 5.93 -17.30 -25.50
N ALA A 323 5.88 -16.19 -26.24
CA ALA A 323 6.81 -15.07 -26.11
C ALA A 323 6.80 -14.47 -24.70
N LEU A 324 5.61 -14.21 -24.15
CA LEU A 324 5.44 -13.67 -22.79
C LEU A 324 5.97 -14.65 -21.74
N ILE A 325 5.64 -15.94 -21.83
CA ILE A 325 6.09 -16.95 -20.86
C ILE A 325 7.61 -17.07 -20.90
N ASN A 326 8.17 -17.28 -22.09
CA ASN A 326 9.61 -17.47 -22.31
C ASN A 326 10.43 -16.22 -21.92
N THR A 327 9.81 -15.04 -21.86
CA THR A 327 10.49 -13.79 -21.51
C THR A 327 10.31 -13.39 -20.04
N VAL A 328 9.07 -13.34 -19.54
CA VAL A 328 8.77 -12.73 -18.22
C VAL A 328 8.32 -13.73 -17.17
N GLN A 329 8.07 -15.00 -17.52
CA GLN A 329 7.74 -16.05 -16.57
C GLN A 329 8.88 -17.04 -16.32
N MET A 330 10.06 -16.77 -16.85
CA MET A 330 11.27 -17.57 -16.61
C MET A 330 12.00 -17.07 -15.37
N HIS A 331 12.22 -17.97 -14.40
CA HIS A 331 13.00 -17.66 -13.22
C HIS A 331 14.48 -17.52 -13.56
N VAL A 332 15.03 -16.35 -13.28
CA VAL A 332 16.47 -16.09 -13.30
C VAL A 332 16.95 -15.89 -11.88
N CYS A 333 17.88 -16.75 -11.44
CA CYS A 333 18.44 -16.64 -10.11
C CYS A 333 19.16 -15.29 -9.92
N SER A 334 18.90 -14.63 -8.81
CA SER A 334 19.55 -13.38 -8.39
C SER A 334 20.08 -13.48 -6.97
N LYS A 335 20.86 -12.48 -6.53
CA LYS A 335 21.35 -12.36 -5.13
C LYS A 335 20.22 -12.42 -4.08
N LYS A 336 18.96 -12.20 -4.46
CA LYS A 336 17.81 -12.32 -3.55
C LYS A 336 17.39 -13.78 -3.31
N CYS A 337 17.63 -14.68 -4.26
CA CYS A 337 17.26 -16.10 -4.14
C CYS A 337 18.44 -16.98 -3.73
N ILE A 338 19.68 -16.56 -4.02
CA ILE A 338 20.91 -17.24 -3.61
C ILE A 338 21.54 -16.39 -2.49
N LYS A 339 21.51 -16.88 -1.25
CA LYS A 339 22.09 -16.16 -0.10
C LYS A 339 23.61 -16.36 -0.02
N ASN A 340 24.10 -17.56 -0.37
CA ASN A 340 25.51 -17.94 -0.41
C ASN A 340 25.81 -18.68 -1.73
N GLU A 341 27.06 -18.67 -2.23
CA GLU A 341 27.44 -19.31 -3.50
C GLU A 341 27.10 -20.81 -3.58
N ASN A 342 27.08 -21.50 -2.42
CA ASN A 342 26.72 -22.92 -2.32
C ASN A 342 25.25 -23.17 -1.93
N SER A 343 24.39 -22.14 -1.92
CA SER A 343 22.98 -22.30 -1.54
C SER A 343 22.09 -22.61 -2.74
N SER A 344 21.20 -23.59 -2.57
CA SER A 344 20.13 -23.85 -3.52
C SER A 344 19.19 -22.64 -3.62
N CYS A 345 18.54 -22.48 -4.77
CA CYS A 345 17.61 -21.38 -4.98
C CYS A 345 16.51 -21.42 -3.91
N ARG A 346 16.29 -20.31 -3.21
CA ARG A 346 15.21 -20.15 -2.20
C ARG A 346 13.83 -20.60 -2.69
N TYR A 347 13.57 -20.49 -3.99
CA TYR A 347 12.29 -20.82 -4.61
C TYR A 347 12.25 -22.25 -5.19
N GLY A 348 13.32 -23.03 -5.02
CA GLY A 348 13.40 -24.42 -5.46
C GLY A 348 13.63 -24.60 -6.96
N PHE A 349 14.33 -23.65 -7.61
CA PHE A 349 14.76 -23.79 -9.00
C PHE A 349 16.16 -24.41 -9.12
N PRO A 350 16.44 -25.22 -10.17
CA PRO A 350 15.50 -25.72 -11.17
C PRO A 350 14.44 -26.66 -10.57
N LYS A 351 13.22 -26.65 -11.11
CA LYS A 351 12.14 -27.56 -10.71
C LYS A 351 12.10 -28.79 -11.61
N ASP A 352 11.68 -29.92 -11.07
CA ASP A 352 11.50 -31.16 -11.85
C ASP A 352 10.43 -31.00 -12.92
N LEU A 353 10.68 -31.58 -14.09
CA LEU A 353 9.68 -31.71 -15.16
C LEU A 353 8.55 -32.64 -14.70
N LYS A 354 7.33 -32.34 -15.14
CA LYS A 354 6.14 -33.12 -14.77
C LYS A 354 5.21 -33.25 -15.96
N GLU A 355 4.90 -34.49 -16.34
CA GLU A 355 3.88 -34.80 -17.36
C GLU A 355 2.47 -34.58 -16.82
N ASP A 356 2.24 -34.91 -15.54
CA ASP A 356 0.97 -34.75 -14.85
C ASP A 356 1.09 -33.78 -13.66
N SER A 357 0.02 -33.01 -13.44
CA SER A 357 -0.11 -32.14 -12.28
C SER A 357 -0.28 -32.95 -11.00
N ASP A 358 0.22 -32.41 -9.89
CA ASP A 358 0.22 -33.11 -8.60
C ASP A 358 0.09 -32.13 -7.43
N ILE A 359 -0.30 -32.65 -6.27
CA ILE A 359 -0.31 -31.94 -5.00
C ILE A 359 0.70 -32.60 -4.09
N VAL A 360 1.77 -31.86 -3.78
CA VAL A 360 2.90 -32.37 -3.02
C VAL A 360 2.97 -31.69 -1.66
N MET A 361 3.18 -32.46 -0.60
CA MET A 361 3.46 -31.91 0.73
C MET A 361 4.89 -31.35 0.75
N ASN A 362 5.02 -30.05 0.93
CA ASN A 362 6.32 -29.44 1.17
C ASN A 362 6.73 -29.72 2.61
N THR A 363 7.62 -30.69 2.83
CA THR A 363 8.07 -31.11 4.17
C THR A 363 8.73 -29.99 4.95
N ASN A 364 9.50 -29.13 4.28
CA ASN A 364 10.17 -27.98 4.90
C ASN A 364 9.18 -26.92 5.38
N LYS A 365 8.15 -26.64 4.58
CA LYS A 365 7.18 -25.59 4.87
C LYS A 365 5.91 -26.10 5.58
N LYS A 366 5.75 -27.42 5.69
CA LYS A 366 4.62 -28.12 6.31
C LYS A 366 3.25 -27.73 5.71
N TYR A 367 3.20 -27.62 4.38
CA TYR A 367 1.94 -27.36 3.67
C TYR A 367 1.93 -27.94 2.25
N TYR A 368 0.73 -28.20 1.73
CA TYR A 368 0.52 -28.72 0.37
C TYR A 368 0.77 -27.64 -0.70
N GLU A 369 1.53 -27.99 -1.74
CA GLU A 369 1.81 -27.15 -2.90
C GLU A 369 1.25 -27.82 -4.16
N PHE A 370 0.51 -27.04 -4.95
CA PHE A 370 0.13 -27.45 -6.30
C PHE A 370 1.36 -27.37 -7.20
N GLN A 371 1.65 -28.46 -7.90
CA GLN A 371 2.70 -28.56 -8.91
C GLN A 371 2.05 -28.92 -10.23
N GLY A 372 1.79 -27.91 -11.05
CA GLY A 372 1.26 -28.12 -12.39
C GLY A 372 2.24 -28.85 -13.32
N ARG A 373 1.71 -29.44 -14.39
CA ARG A 373 2.47 -29.92 -15.55
C ARG A 373 3.54 -28.92 -15.97
N ARG A 374 4.72 -29.42 -16.31
CA ARG A 374 5.91 -28.59 -16.51
C ARG A 374 6.80 -29.19 -17.59
N ASN A 375 6.94 -28.44 -18.67
CA ASN A 375 7.85 -28.74 -19.77
C ASN A 375 9.19 -27.99 -19.70
N HIS A 376 9.38 -27.08 -18.74
CA HIS A 376 10.67 -26.40 -18.51
C HIS A 376 10.95 -26.12 -17.02
N PRO A 377 12.17 -26.37 -16.53
CA PRO A 377 12.49 -26.33 -15.09
C PRO A 377 12.40 -24.94 -14.47
N TYR A 378 12.53 -23.87 -15.27
CA TYR A 378 12.54 -22.48 -14.78
C TYR A 378 11.24 -21.70 -14.98
N ILE A 379 10.19 -22.30 -15.55
CA ILE A 379 8.91 -21.59 -15.73
C ILE A 379 8.23 -21.35 -14.37
N ASN A 380 7.73 -20.15 -14.12
CA ASN A 380 6.90 -19.85 -12.95
C ASN A 380 5.44 -20.28 -13.19
N GLN A 381 4.72 -20.45 -12.08
CA GLN A 381 3.27 -20.68 -12.14
C GLN A 381 2.60 -19.39 -12.60
N HIS A 382 1.75 -19.49 -13.61
CA HIS A 382 1.10 -18.33 -14.22
C HIS A 382 -0.31 -18.68 -14.66
N ASN A 383 -1.10 -17.65 -14.93
CA ASN A 383 -2.38 -17.77 -15.61
C ASN A 383 -2.31 -17.01 -16.94
N THR A 384 -2.80 -17.63 -18.02
CA THR A 384 -2.69 -17.07 -19.37
C THR A 384 -3.48 -15.78 -19.54
N ILE A 385 -4.69 -15.68 -18.99
CA ILE A 385 -5.50 -14.45 -19.04
C ILE A 385 -4.78 -13.33 -18.27
N TRP A 386 -4.32 -13.64 -17.06
CA TRP A 386 -3.57 -12.71 -16.21
C TRP A 386 -2.33 -12.15 -16.93
N LEU A 387 -1.54 -13.04 -17.53
CA LEU A 387 -0.31 -12.69 -18.24
C LEU A 387 -0.58 -11.86 -19.50
N ARG A 388 -1.58 -12.23 -20.30
CA ARG A 388 -1.92 -11.52 -21.56
C ARG A 388 -2.46 -10.12 -21.32
N CYS A 389 -3.23 -9.92 -20.26
CA CYS A 389 -3.80 -8.61 -19.94
C CYS A 389 -2.79 -7.67 -19.29
N LEU A 390 -2.00 -8.16 -18.33
CA LEU A 390 -0.98 -7.33 -17.66
C LEU A 390 0.27 -7.13 -18.51
N ARG A 391 0.60 -8.11 -19.35
CA ARG A 391 1.84 -8.18 -20.14
C ARG A 391 3.06 -7.85 -19.28
N SER A 392 3.18 -8.50 -18.13
CA SER A 392 4.28 -8.31 -17.18
C SER A 392 4.49 -9.57 -16.34
N ASN A 393 5.57 -9.62 -15.58
CA ASN A 393 5.78 -10.68 -14.62
C ASN A 393 4.72 -10.61 -13.51
N GLY A 394 4.11 -11.75 -13.21
CA GLY A 394 3.12 -11.90 -12.16
C GLY A 394 2.94 -13.38 -11.84
N ASP A 395 2.78 -13.68 -10.56
CA ASP A 395 2.53 -15.01 -10.05
C ASP A 395 1.03 -15.23 -9.96
N PHE A 396 0.58 -16.44 -10.24
CA PHE A 396 -0.80 -16.87 -10.05
C PHE A 396 -0.80 -18.30 -9.54
N GLY A 397 -1.27 -18.53 -8.32
CA GLY A 397 -1.10 -19.84 -7.69
C GLY A 397 -2.19 -20.21 -6.69
N ALA A 398 -2.24 -21.52 -6.42
CA ALA A 398 -3.24 -22.14 -5.57
C ALA A 398 -2.94 -21.94 -4.08
N ILE A 399 -3.98 -21.75 -3.29
CA ILE A 399 -3.90 -21.76 -1.83
C ILE A 399 -4.57 -23.04 -1.34
N LEU A 400 -3.76 -23.98 -0.86
CA LEU A 400 -4.23 -25.33 -0.50
C LEU A 400 -4.32 -25.57 1.02
N SER A 401 -3.94 -24.60 1.85
CA SER A 401 -3.92 -24.78 3.30
C SER A 401 -3.84 -23.46 4.07
N ASP A 402 -4.28 -23.49 5.32
CA ASP A 402 -4.19 -22.37 6.25
C ASP A 402 -2.74 -22.00 6.58
N SER A 403 -1.86 -22.99 6.75
CA SER A 403 -0.42 -22.74 6.98
C SER A 403 0.24 -22.06 5.78
N GLY A 404 -0.06 -22.49 4.56
CA GLY A 404 0.39 -21.85 3.33
C GLY A 404 -0.12 -20.41 3.23
N PHE A 405 -1.40 -20.19 3.53
CA PHE A 405 -2.00 -18.86 3.52
C PHE A 405 -1.40 -17.93 4.59
N ARG A 406 -1.26 -18.36 5.84
CA ARG A 406 -0.63 -17.55 6.91
C ARG A 406 0.82 -17.19 6.58
N ASN A 407 1.55 -18.08 5.91
CA ASN A 407 2.89 -17.79 5.41
C ASN A 407 2.86 -16.70 4.33
N TYR A 408 1.88 -16.70 3.44
CA TYR A 408 1.67 -15.62 2.48
C TYR A 408 1.32 -14.30 3.17
N VAL A 409 0.34 -14.31 4.09
CA VAL A 409 -0.11 -13.13 4.84
C VAL A 409 1.06 -12.48 5.59
N SER A 410 1.86 -13.28 6.29
CA SER A 410 3.01 -12.77 7.05
C SER A 410 4.09 -12.14 6.15
N LYS A 411 4.26 -12.65 4.93
CA LYS A 411 5.27 -12.16 3.97
C LYS A 411 4.83 -10.95 3.17
N TYR A 412 3.55 -10.82 2.85
CA TYR A 412 3.09 -9.84 1.86
C TYR A 412 1.98 -8.93 2.39
N ALA A 413 1.03 -9.45 3.18
CA ALA A 413 -0.04 -8.63 3.74
C ALA A 413 0.40 -7.78 4.94
N SER A 414 1.25 -8.32 5.84
CA SER A 414 1.77 -7.59 7.01
C SER A 414 3.10 -6.87 6.79
N LYS A 415 3.74 -7.06 5.64
CA LYS A 415 5.09 -6.55 5.40
C LYS A 415 5.08 -5.04 5.19
N SER A 416 5.65 -4.31 6.14
CA SER A 416 6.13 -2.95 5.92
C SER A 416 7.40 -2.98 5.06
N GLU A 417 7.68 -1.93 4.29
CA GLU A 417 8.93 -1.82 3.52
C GLU A 417 10.17 -1.94 4.41
N VAL A 418 11.30 -2.29 3.80
CA VAL A 418 12.56 -2.64 4.49
C VAL A 418 13.16 -1.43 5.22
N LYS A 419 13.76 -1.69 6.39
CA LYS A 419 14.15 -0.69 7.40
C LYS A 419 15.59 -0.21 7.24
N SER A 420 15.83 1.02 7.68
CA SER A 420 17.19 1.56 7.90
C SER A 420 17.66 1.37 9.35
N ARG A 421 16.76 1.35 10.36
CA ARG A 421 17.06 1.08 11.79
C ARG A 421 15.89 0.40 12.56
N PRO A 422 16.14 -0.33 13.67
CA PRO A 422 15.08 -0.87 14.55
C PRO A 422 14.28 0.19 15.32
N LEU A 423 12.94 0.08 15.35
CA LEU A 423 12.00 1.00 16.03
C LEU A 423 12.35 1.29 17.50
N LEU A 424 12.71 0.26 18.28
CA LEU A 424 13.02 0.41 19.70
C LEU A 424 14.30 1.24 19.92
N GLU A 425 15.26 1.20 19.01
CA GLU A 425 16.47 2.02 19.07
C GLU A 425 16.15 3.47 18.74
N ILE A 426 15.31 3.73 17.73
CA ILE A 426 14.86 5.08 17.38
C ILE A 426 14.04 5.67 18.55
N LEU A 427 13.14 4.91 19.15
CA LEU A 427 12.35 5.36 20.29
C LEU A 427 13.23 5.62 21.53
N SER A 428 14.16 4.72 21.84
CA SER A 428 15.06 4.89 22.99
C SER A 428 15.96 6.12 22.83
N SER A 429 16.53 6.32 21.64
CA SER A 429 17.33 7.51 21.30
C SER A 429 16.50 8.80 21.34
N THR A 430 15.25 8.75 20.87
CA THR A 430 14.33 9.88 20.95
C THR A 430 13.99 10.22 22.40
N LEU A 431 13.72 9.22 23.24
CA LEU A 431 13.39 9.41 24.66
C LEU A 431 14.60 9.87 25.49
N SER A 432 15.82 9.44 25.15
CA SER A 432 17.05 9.91 25.79
C SER A 432 17.41 11.35 25.41
N ALA A 433 16.97 11.83 24.25
CA ALA A 433 17.19 13.20 23.79
C ALA A 433 16.17 14.23 24.34
N ILE A 434 15.25 13.81 25.22
CA ILE A 434 14.22 14.67 25.80
C ILE A 434 14.69 15.23 27.14
N ASN A 435 14.90 16.55 27.16
CA ASN A 435 15.11 17.33 28.38
C ASN A 435 13.82 17.44 29.20
N ASP A 436 13.93 17.67 30.51
CA ASP A 436 12.81 17.66 31.46
C ASP A 436 11.78 18.79 31.27
N SER A 437 12.05 19.75 30.38
CA SER A 437 11.16 20.88 30.06
C SER A 437 10.11 20.61 28.97
N VAL A 438 10.09 19.43 28.36
CA VAL A 438 9.22 19.10 27.22
C VAL A 438 7.90 18.45 27.68
N SER A 439 6.74 18.86 27.16
CA SER A 439 5.47 18.23 27.57
C SER A 439 5.38 16.74 27.20
N VAL A 440 4.61 15.96 27.97
CA VAL A 440 4.26 14.56 27.64
C VAL A 440 3.65 14.43 26.25
N THR A 441 2.79 15.39 25.87
CA THR A 441 2.18 15.44 24.53
C THR A 441 3.23 15.55 23.44
N SER A 442 4.20 16.46 23.60
CA SER A 442 5.29 16.66 22.63
C SER A 442 6.20 15.43 22.56
N THR A 443 6.42 14.74 23.69
CA THR A 443 7.18 13.48 23.76
C THR A 443 6.51 12.39 22.94
N LEU A 444 5.20 12.17 23.13
CA LEU A 444 4.44 11.17 22.38
C LEU A 444 4.38 11.50 20.88
N GLN A 445 4.19 12.78 20.54
CA GLN A 445 4.22 13.25 19.16
C GLN A 445 5.58 12.98 18.51
N ARG A 446 6.70 13.19 19.22
CA ARG A 446 8.04 12.82 18.73
C ARG A 446 8.17 11.31 18.53
N SER A 447 7.61 10.48 19.42
CA SER A 447 7.60 9.03 19.25
C SER A 447 6.82 8.59 18.00
N PHE A 448 5.67 9.21 17.71
CA PHE A 448 4.94 8.97 16.47
C PHE A 448 5.75 9.39 15.24
N MET A 449 6.41 10.54 15.28
CA MET A 449 7.25 11.01 14.16
C MET A 449 8.46 10.11 13.93
N ALA A 450 9.11 9.63 14.98
CA ALA A 450 10.19 8.65 14.92
C ALA A 450 9.78 7.35 14.19
N ALA A 451 8.55 6.87 14.41
CA ALA A 451 8.02 5.69 13.73
C ALA A 451 7.78 5.91 12.21
N LEU A 452 7.65 7.16 11.75
CA LEU A 452 7.50 7.47 10.32
C LEU A 452 8.82 7.44 9.54
N VAL A 453 9.95 7.72 10.22
CA VAL A 453 11.29 7.81 9.63
C VAL A 453 11.94 6.42 9.44
N GLU A 454 11.18 5.34 9.66
CA GLU A 454 11.71 3.98 9.66
C GLU A 454 12.16 3.44 8.30
N ARG A 455 11.78 4.08 7.20
CA ARG A 455 11.97 3.54 5.85
C ARG A 455 12.14 4.61 4.77
N ASP A 456 12.72 4.18 3.66
CA ASP A 456 12.77 4.94 2.42
C ASP A 456 11.45 4.82 1.65
N TYR A 457 11.15 5.85 0.85
CA TYR A 457 9.99 5.92 -0.04
C TYR A 457 10.46 6.11 -1.47
N SER A 458 9.97 5.29 -2.41
CA SER A 458 10.25 5.52 -3.83
C SER A 458 9.51 6.74 -4.36
N ALA A 459 10.00 7.34 -5.44
CA ALA A 459 9.33 8.50 -6.03
C ALA A 459 7.88 8.17 -6.43
N GLN A 460 7.65 7.01 -7.06
CA GLN A 460 6.30 6.56 -7.43
C GLN A 460 5.41 6.34 -6.19
N GLU A 461 5.96 5.77 -5.10
CA GLU A 461 5.20 5.61 -3.85
C GLU A 461 4.77 6.95 -3.25
N VAL A 462 5.68 7.94 -3.24
CA VAL A 462 5.40 9.29 -2.75
C VAL A 462 4.24 9.91 -3.51
N HIS A 463 4.23 9.80 -4.84
CA HIS A 463 3.13 10.27 -5.67
C HIS A 463 1.82 9.51 -5.38
N HIS A 464 1.87 8.19 -5.27
CA HIS A 464 0.68 7.39 -4.92
C HIS A 464 0.05 7.82 -3.59
N LEU A 465 0.88 8.06 -2.58
CA LEU A 465 0.43 8.49 -1.26
C LEU A 465 -0.16 9.90 -1.32
N LEU A 466 0.52 10.86 -1.96
CA LEU A 466 0.08 12.25 -2.06
C LEU A 466 -1.17 12.43 -2.92
N SER A 467 -1.32 11.69 -4.02
CA SER A 467 -2.53 11.70 -4.85
C SER A 467 -3.73 11.03 -4.16
N GLY A 468 -3.57 10.51 -2.94
CA GLY A 468 -4.67 9.98 -2.14
C GLY A 468 -5.20 8.61 -2.60
N LYS A 469 -4.51 7.95 -3.54
CA LYS A 469 -4.92 6.67 -4.15
C LYS A 469 -4.99 5.53 -3.13
N LYS A 470 -5.89 4.56 -3.30
CA LYS A 470 -6.02 3.47 -2.33
C LYS A 470 -4.73 2.64 -2.27
N LEU A 471 -4.23 2.34 -1.07
CA LEU A 471 -3.10 1.42 -0.89
C LEU A 471 -3.54 -0.05 -0.92
N PHE A 472 -4.82 -0.31 -0.64
CA PHE A 472 -5.40 -1.63 -0.66
C PHE A 472 -6.85 -1.54 -1.13
N SER A 473 -7.37 -2.64 -1.67
CA SER A 473 -8.78 -2.79 -2.00
C SER A 473 -9.31 -4.11 -1.44
N CYS A 474 -10.60 -4.12 -1.12
CA CYS A 474 -11.27 -5.27 -0.55
C CYS A 474 -12.76 -5.25 -0.92
N SER A 475 -13.32 -6.43 -1.23
CA SER A 475 -14.76 -6.61 -1.49
C SER A 475 -15.62 -6.45 -0.22
N ARG A 476 -15.02 -6.61 0.97
CA ARG A 476 -15.69 -6.57 2.27
C ARG A 476 -15.47 -5.23 2.98
N SER A 477 -16.43 -4.90 3.85
CA SER A 477 -16.31 -3.78 4.79
C SER A 477 -16.13 -4.31 6.20
N PHE A 478 -15.57 -3.50 7.11
CA PHE A 478 -15.21 -3.93 8.45
C PHE A 478 -15.94 -3.16 9.54
N VAL A 479 -16.31 -3.85 10.60
CA VAL A 479 -16.72 -3.24 11.88
C VAL A 479 -15.75 -3.71 12.95
N LYS A 480 -15.13 -2.76 13.67
CA LYS A 480 -14.16 -3.07 14.73
C LYS A 480 -14.86 -3.04 16.09
N ILE A 481 -14.73 -4.13 16.86
CA ILE A 481 -15.20 -4.22 18.25
C ILE A 481 -13.97 -4.34 19.14
N ASN A 482 -13.79 -3.40 20.07
CA ASN A 482 -12.69 -3.43 21.02
C ASN A 482 -13.19 -3.75 22.43
N LEU A 483 -12.92 -4.95 22.93
CA LEU A 483 -13.29 -5.47 24.25
C LEU A 483 -12.37 -4.99 25.39
N LYS A 484 -11.20 -4.40 25.11
CA LYS A 484 -10.23 -3.99 26.13
C LYS A 484 -10.55 -2.65 26.82
N SER A 485 -11.53 -1.88 26.33
CA SER A 485 -11.80 -0.56 26.92
C SER A 485 -12.51 -0.71 28.27
N SER A 486 -11.81 -0.39 29.36
CA SER A 486 -12.39 -0.20 30.70
C SER A 486 -13.29 1.04 30.80
N GLN A 487 -13.39 1.83 29.72
CA GLN A 487 -14.23 3.01 29.62
C GLN A 487 -15.09 2.91 28.36
N TRP A 488 -16.17 2.13 28.44
CA TRP A 488 -17.33 2.27 27.55
C TRP A 488 -18.04 3.60 27.88
N LYS A 489 -17.34 4.74 27.77
CA LYS A 489 -17.89 6.02 28.20
C LYS A 489 -18.94 6.47 27.20
N TYR A 490 -20.15 6.55 27.73
CA TYR A 490 -21.33 7.14 27.13
C TYR A 490 -21.10 8.65 26.95
N HIS A 491 -21.45 9.17 25.79
CA HIS A 491 -21.86 10.57 25.68
C HIS A 491 -23.15 10.62 24.87
N ILE A 492 -24.27 10.70 25.59
CA ILE A 492 -25.52 11.27 25.09
C ILE A 492 -25.81 12.44 26.02
N SER A 493 -25.87 13.65 25.48
CA SER A 493 -26.82 14.64 25.96
C SER A 493 -27.86 14.77 24.85
N LEU A 494 -29.11 14.46 25.19
CA LEU A 494 -30.25 14.90 24.39
C LEU A 494 -30.42 16.39 24.69
N ASP A 495 -30.37 17.18 23.62
CA ASP A 495 -30.67 18.61 23.49
C ASP A 495 -29.82 19.63 24.25
N GLY A 496 -29.43 20.69 23.53
CA GLY A 496 -28.66 21.83 24.03
C GLY A 496 -27.49 22.18 23.10
N ASP A 497 -27.66 23.26 22.34
CA ASP A 497 -26.85 23.68 21.20
C ASP A 497 -25.32 23.66 21.38
N ASN A 498 -24.66 23.14 20.34
CA ASN A 498 -23.23 23.24 20.01
C ASN A 498 -22.22 22.44 20.87
N LEU A 499 -21.94 21.20 20.43
CA LEU A 499 -20.59 20.65 20.13
C LEU A 499 -20.73 19.21 19.59
N LYS A 500 -20.34 18.97 18.33
CA LYS A 500 -20.37 17.64 17.68
C LYS A 500 -19.22 16.75 18.20
N ASP A 501 -19.47 15.95 19.23
CA ASP A 501 -18.62 14.83 19.70
C ASP A 501 -19.49 13.56 19.90
N ASN A 502 -20.29 13.19 18.88
CA ASN A 502 -21.19 12.03 18.92
C ASN A 502 -20.49 10.74 18.45
N TYR A 503 -19.86 10.00 19.36
CA TYR A 503 -19.51 8.59 19.11
C TYR A 503 -20.43 7.69 19.93
N ILE A 504 -21.47 7.15 19.29
CA ILE A 504 -22.33 6.14 19.90
C ILE A 504 -21.62 4.79 19.79
N HIS A 505 -21.21 4.24 20.93
CA HIS A 505 -20.50 2.96 20.96
C HIS A 505 -21.43 1.78 20.63
N ILE A 506 -20.95 0.78 19.88
CA ILE A 506 -21.74 -0.42 19.52
C ILE A 506 -22.41 -1.13 20.70
N PHE A 507 -21.75 -1.24 21.86
CA PHE A 507 -22.34 -1.87 23.05
C PHE A 507 -23.56 -1.11 23.55
N TYR A 508 -23.57 0.22 23.46
CA TYR A 508 -24.74 1.01 23.83
C TYR A 508 -25.94 0.70 22.92
N VAL A 509 -25.71 0.73 21.61
CA VAL A 509 -26.76 0.44 20.61
C VAL A 509 -27.24 -1.01 20.73
N TYR A 510 -26.32 -1.93 20.98
CA TYR A 510 -26.64 -3.34 21.18
C TYR A 510 -27.47 -3.53 22.44
N SER A 511 -27.11 -2.93 23.58
CA SER A 511 -27.90 -3.02 24.81
C SER A 511 -29.31 -2.43 24.67
N ASN A 512 -29.46 -1.39 23.83
CA ASN A 512 -30.74 -0.72 23.55
C ASN A 512 -31.39 -1.17 22.23
N ARG A 513 -31.02 -2.34 21.70
CA ARG A 513 -31.47 -2.80 20.38
C ARG A 513 -32.98 -3.02 20.33
N PRO A 514 -33.63 -2.82 19.16
CA PRO A 514 -35.05 -3.11 18.98
C PRO A 514 -35.45 -4.52 19.41
N GLN A 515 -36.68 -4.70 19.89
CA GLN A 515 -37.16 -5.98 20.43
C GLN A 515 -36.99 -7.15 19.44
N LYS A 516 -37.16 -6.88 18.14
CA LYS A 516 -36.93 -7.83 17.04
C LYS A 516 -35.48 -8.35 16.92
N LEU A 517 -34.50 -7.69 17.55
CA LEU A 517 -33.09 -8.08 17.55
C LEU A 517 -32.61 -8.61 18.92
N ARG A 518 -33.52 -8.84 19.89
CA ARG A 518 -33.13 -9.32 21.24
C ARG A 518 -32.37 -10.65 21.21
N ASN A 519 -32.75 -11.55 20.29
CA ASN A 519 -32.14 -12.88 20.16
C ASN A 519 -30.87 -12.89 19.28
N VAL A 520 -30.42 -11.74 18.80
CA VAL A 520 -29.22 -11.61 17.97
C VAL A 520 -28.03 -11.33 18.88
N CYS A 521 -26.95 -12.12 18.77
CA CYS A 521 -25.72 -11.88 19.53
C CYS A 521 -24.98 -10.62 19.04
N LEU A 522 -24.04 -10.09 19.82
CA LEU A 522 -23.31 -8.86 19.49
C LEU A 522 -22.59 -8.94 18.14
N LEU A 523 -21.95 -10.09 17.86
CA LEU A 523 -21.23 -10.31 16.60
C LEU A 523 -22.18 -10.17 15.42
N ARG A 524 -23.30 -10.91 15.45
CA ARG A 524 -24.31 -10.88 14.39
C ARG A 524 -25.01 -9.52 14.29
N PHE A 525 -25.19 -8.83 15.40
CA PHE A 525 -25.71 -7.47 15.41
C PHE A 525 -24.76 -6.50 14.71
N ALA A 526 -23.46 -6.59 14.98
CA ALA A 526 -22.44 -5.75 14.35
C ALA A 526 -22.33 -5.96 12.83
N GLU A 527 -22.55 -7.19 12.36
CA GLU A 527 -22.59 -7.51 10.93
C GLU A 527 -23.80 -6.86 10.23
N MET A 528 -24.96 -6.88 10.89
CA MET A 528 -26.24 -6.55 10.25
C MET A 528 -26.70 -5.12 10.52
N PHE A 529 -26.22 -4.46 11.57
CA PHE A 529 -26.70 -3.16 12.01
C PHE A 529 -25.71 -2.04 11.66
N ASN A 530 -26.24 -0.92 11.18
CA ASN A 530 -25.50 0.32 10.96
C ASN A 530 -25.77 1.24 12.15
N ILE A 531 -24.73 1.50 12.95
CA ILE A 531 -24.81 2.34 14.15
C ILE A 531 -25.07 3.79 13.80
N ASP A 532 -24.41 4.31 12.75
CA ASP A 532 -24.50 5.72 12.34
C ASP A 532 -25.90 6.06 11.80
N LYS A 533 -26.50 5.12 11.06
CA LYS A 533 -27.83 5.28 10.45
C LYS A 533 -28.95 4.68 11.28
N TYR A 534 -28.62 4.07 12.42
CA TYR A 534 -29.56 3.35 13.29
C TYR A 534 -30.48 2.37 12.53
N SER A 535 -29.94 1.66 11.54
CA SER A 535 -30.72 0.86 10.59
C SER A 535 -30.07 -0.48 10.27
N VAL A 536 -30.86 -1.46 9.83
CA VAL A 536 -30.33 -2.72 9.27
C VAL A 536 -29.66 -2.42 7.92
N ARG A 537 -28.49 -3.01 7.68
CA ARG A 537 -27.69 -2.81 6.47
C ARG A 537 -28.38 -3.47 5.27
N LYS A 538 -28.52 -2.72 4.18
CA LYS A 538 -28.91 -3.23 2.86
C LYS A 538 -27.67 -3.83 2.19
N ARG A 539 -27.42 -5.12 2.43
CA ARG A 539 -26.45 -6.00 1.74
C ARG A 539 -25.14 -5.36 1.24
N LYS A 540 -24.14 -5.37 2.13
CA LYS A 540 -22.76 -5.79 1.85
C LYS A 540 -22.33 -6.63 3.06
N ALA A 541 -21.64 -7.76 2.86
CA ALA A 541 -21.19 -8.53 4.02
C ALA A 541 -20.13 -7.71 4.78
N VAL A 542 -20.37 -7.57 6.07
CA VAL A 542 -19.50 -6.85 7.00
C VAL A 542 -18.75 -7.89 7.78
N VAL A 543 -17.41 -7.79 7.79
CA VAL A 543 -16.57 -8.63 8.62
C VAL A 543 -16.34 -7.92 9.95
N VAL A 544 -16.64 -8.60 11.05
CA VAL A 544 -16.45 -8.05 12.40
C VAL A 544 -15.06 -8.42 12.89
N VAL A 545 -14.25 -7.40 13.17
CA VAL A 545 -12.89 -7.55 13.71
C VAL A 545 -12.94 -7.29 15.21
N VAL A 546 -12.66 -8.32 16.01
CA VAL A 546 -12.68 -8.24 17.47
C VAL A 546 -11.27 -8.06 18.04
N ASN A 547 -11.08 -7.13 18.96
CA ASN A 547 -9.82 -6.85 19.66
C ASN A 547 -10.02 -6.97 21.19
N PRO A 548 -9.24 -7.79 21.94
CA PRO A 548 -8.26 -8.73 21.43
C PRO A 548 -8.95 -9.82 20.61
N ARG A 549 -8.21 -10.39 19.65
CA ARG A 549 -8.72 -11.53 18.89
C ARG A 549 -8.97 -12.66 19.88
N LEU A 550 -10.24 -13.04 20.03
CA LEU A 550 -10.64 -14.14 20.90
C LEU A 550 -10.08 -15.42 20.27
N ARG A 551 -9.22 -16.13 21.00
CA ARG A 551 -8.86 -17.50 20.63
C ARG A 551 -9.98 -18.38 21.15
N TYR A 552 -10.63 -19.12 20.25
CA TYR A 552 -11.41 -20.27 20.67
C TYR A 552 -10.39 -21.33 21.09
N GLU A 553 -10.34 -21.66 22.38
CA GLU A 553 -9.65 -22.85 22.88
C GLU A 553 -10.39 -24.12 22.46
#